data_AF-A0A978U9K2-F1
#
_entry.id   AF-A0A978U9K2-F1
#
_cell.length_a   1.000
_cell.length_b   1.000
_cell.length_c   1.000
_cell.angle_alpha   90.00
_cell.angle_beta   90.00
_cell.angle_gamma   90.00
#
_symmetry.space_group_name_H-M   'P 1'
#
loop_
_entity.id
_entity.type
_entity.pdbx_description
1 polymer ?
#
loop_
_entity_poly.entity_id
_entity_poly.type
_entity_poly.pdbx_seq_one_letter_code
_entity_poly.pdbx_strand_id
1 'polypeptide(L)'
;MAVSVFDNPITNSTLERTPEFTGKKNIQKIDRARAALTIINSDVNFVTHHEWVGENGLPLYPTVIENGQSGGYLHVTKSSVIIPPGKVRVSAGAVVYRGVDCDVLLAWNNPSDSSLKKTAVLRFKNVVTLERSTGK
;
A
#
# COMPACT_ATOMS: atom_id res chain seq x y z
N MET A 1 20.72 -5.88 4.36
CA MET A 1 19.54 -4.99 4.27
C MET A 1 18.32 -5.88 4.12
N ALA A 2 17.31 -5.76 4.98
CA ALA A 2 16.07 -6.52 4.82
C ALA A 2 15.31 -5.97 3.60
N VAL A 3 14.87 -6.86 2.72
CA VAL A 3 14.09 -6.51 1.53
C VAL A 3 12.61 -6.50 1.93
N SER A 4 11.90 -5.43 1.61
CA SER A 4 10.49 -5.20 1.96
C SER A 4 9.54 -5.25 0.76
N VAL A 5 10.08 -5.55 -0.42
CA VAL A 5 9.35 -5.63 -1.69
C VAL A 5 9.59 -7.01 -2.30
N PHE A 6 8.51 -7.69 -2.66
CA PHE A 6 8.51 -9.04 -3.20
C PHE A 6 7.96 -9.04 -4.63
N ASP A 7 8.25 -10.11 -5.36
CA ASP A 7 7.82 -10.34 -6.75
C ASP A 7 8.53 -9.46 -7.80
N ASN A 8 8.38 -9.85 -9.07
CA ASN A 8 8.93 -9.12 -10.21
C ASN A 8 7.87 -8.18 -10.80
N PRO A 9 8.26 -6.94 -11.18
CA PRO A 9 7.33 -5.99 -11.74
C PRO A 9 6.76 -6.45 -13.08
N ILE A 10 5.46 -6.23 -13.30
CA ILE A 10 4.81 -6.46 -14.59
C ILE A 10 5.08 -5.24 -15.49
N THR A 11 5.99 -5.41 -16.44
CA THR A 11 6.38 -4.36 -17.38
C THR A 11 5.81 -4.61 -18.78
N ASN A 12 5.99 -3.65 -19.70
CA ASN A 12 5.55 -3.82 -21.10
C ASN A 12 6.15 -5.08 -21.75
N SER A 13 7.41 -5.41 -21.45
CA SER A 13 8.06 -6.61 -21.99
C SER A 13 7.48 -7.91 -21.42
N THR A 14 6.92 -7.88 -20.21
CA THR A 14 6.16 -9.00 -19.63
C THR A 14 4.85 -9.20 -20.39
N LEU A 15 4.14 -8.11 -20.72
CA LEU A 15 2.88 -8.16 -21.44
C LEU A 15 3.06 -8.63 -22.89
N GLU A 16 4.10 -8.19 -23.60
CA GLU A 16 4.40 -8.63 -24.97
C GLU A 16 4.63 -10.14 -25.13
N ARG A 17 4.90 -10.86 -24.03
CA ARG A 17 5.08 -12.32 -24.00
C ARG A 17 3.79 -13.10 -23.73
N THR A 18 2.69 -12.42 -23.45
CA THR A 18 1.38 -13.07 -23.23
C THR A 18 0.61 -13.16 -24.56
N PRO A 19 -0.05 -14.30 -24.86
CA PRO A 19 -0.68 -14.53 -26.18
C PRO A 19 -1.71 -13.45 -26.58
N GLU A 20 -2.31 -12.82 -25.59
CA GLU A 20 -3.33 -11.77 -25.68
C GLU A 20 -2.76 -10.39 -26.10
N PHE A 21 -1.46 -10.16 -25.92
CA PHE A 21 -0.80 -8.90 -26.29
C PHE A 21 0.33 -9.08 -27.32
N THR A 22 0.65 -10.31 -27.71
CA THR A 22 1.62 -10.62 -28.78
C THR A 22 1.24 -9.93 -30.09
N GLY A 23 2.13 -9.10 -30.64
CA GLY A 23 1.95 -8.43 -31.94
C GLY A 23 1.14 -7.12 -31.90
N LYS A 24 0.71 -6.66 -30.73
CA LYS A 24 -0.03 -5.40 -30.59
C LYS A 24 0.93 -4.20 -30.72
N LYS A 25 0.83 -3.46 -31.83
CA LYS A 25 1.74 -2.35 -32.20
C LYS A 25 1.70 -1.13 -31.27
N ASN A 26 0.66 -0.97 -30.44
CA ASN A 26 0.50 0.13 -29.48
C ASN A 26 -0.23 -0.39 -28.24
N ILE A 27 0.51 -0.84 -27.23
CA ILE A 27 -0.05 -1.18 -25.92
C ILE A 27 -0.42 0.14 -25.22
N GLN A 28 -1.72 0.41 -25.13
CA GLN A 28 -2.22 1.62 -24.49
C GLN A 28 -2.32 1.45 -22.96
N LYS A 29 -2.39 2.57 -22.24
CA LYS A 29 -2.62 2.55 -20.77
C LYS A 29 -3.83 1.71 -20.38
N ILE A 30 -4.89 1.69 -21.20
CA ILE A 30 -6.12 0.90 -20.97
C ILE A 30 -5.93 -0.61 -21.16
N ASP A 31 -5.01 -1.04 -22.01
CA ASP A 31 -4.73 -2.46 -22.25
C ASP A 31 -3.98 -3.09 -21.08
N ARG A 32 -2.98 -2.35 -20.57
CA ARG A 32 -2.37 -2.66 -19.28
C ARG A 32 -3.46 -2.65 -18.20
N ALA A 33 -4.27 -1.59 -18.13
CA ALA A 33 -5.31 -1.45 -17.11
C ALA A 33 -6.41 -2.51 -17.21
N ARG A 34 -6.55 -3.24 -18.33
CA ARG A 34 -7.43 -4.42 -18.47
C ARG A 34 -6.75 -5.71 -18.02
N ALA A 35 -5.49 -5.93 -18.39
CA ALA A 35 -4.68 -7.03 -17.84
C ALA A 35 -4.54 -6.92 -16.31
N ALA A 36 -4.69 -5.72 -15.77
CA ALA A 36 -4.56 -5.41 -14.37
C ALA A 36 -5.73 -4.58 -13.81
N LEU A 37 -6.93 -4.75 -14.37
CA LEU A 37 -8.21 -4.27 -13.78
C LEU A 37 -8.56 -5.02 -12.48
N THR A 38 -7.56 -5.64 -11.88
CA THR A 38 -7.48 -6.16 -10.53
C THR A 38 -6.86 -5.11 -9.57
N ILE A 39 -6.81 -3.81 -9.97
CA ILE A 39 -6.37 -2.62 -9.18
C ILE A 39 -4.83 -2.40 -9.10
N ILE A 40 -4.01 -3.40 -9.42
CA ILE A 40 -2.56 -3.42 -9.11
C ILE A 40 -1.67 -2.64 -10.11
N ASN A 41 -2.23 -2.01 -11.15
CA ASN A 41 -1.46 -1.70 -12.36
C ASN A 41 -0.55 -0.45 -12.39
N SER A 42 -0.23 0.12 -11.25
CA SER A 42 0.67 1.26 -11.21
C SER A 42 1.43 1.25 -9.91
N ASP A 43 2.68 1.67 -9.99
CA ASP A 43 3.52 1.82 -8.81
C ASP A 43 2.81 2.72 -7.80
N VAL A 44 2.81 2.28 -6.56
CA VAL A 44 2.28 3.05 -5.44
C VAL A 44 3.43 3.59 -4.62
N ASN A 45 3.38 4.89 -4.33
CA ASN A 45 4.44 5.62 -3.64
C ASN A 45 4.01 5.89 -2.20
N PHE A 46 4.88 5.62 -1.24
CA PHE A 46 4.63 5.97 0.15
C PHE A 46 4.42 7.48 0.29
N VAL A 47 3.32 7.88 0.95
CA VAL A 47 3.00 9.28 1.25
C VAL A 47 3.28 9.58 2.71
N THR A 48 2.64 8.83 3.60
CA THR A 48 2.71 9.07 5.04
C THR A 48 2.23 7.85 5.81
N HIS A 49 2.49 7.85 7.11
CA HIS A 49 1.94 6.90 8.06
C HIS A 49 1.55 7.62 9.35
N HIS A 50 0.76 6.95 10.18
CA HIS A 50 0.42 7.41 11.51
C HIS A 50 0.37 6.23 12.47
N GLU A 51 1.06 6.35 13.61
CA GLU A 51 1.04 5.34 14.67
C GLU A 51 0.20 5.85 15.85
N TRP A 52 -0.94 5.22 16.08
CA TRP A 52 -1.75 5.51 17.26
C TRP A 52 -1.19 4.80 18.50
N VAL A 53 -0.88 3.50 18.38
CA VAL A 53 -0.30 2.70 19.46
C VAL A 53 0.64 1.65 18.90
N GLY A 54 1.90 1.69 19.30
CA GLY A 54 2.96 0.79 18.83
C GLY A 54 4.09 1.55 18.17
N GLU A 55 4.91 0.85 17.43
CA GLU A 55 5.98 1.41 16.62
C GLU A 55 6.27 0.53 15.39
N ASN A 56 6.87 1.16 14.38
CA ASN A 56 7.38 0.45 13.22
C ASN A 56 8.59 -0.40 13.60
N GLY A 57 8.45 -1.70 13.39
CA GLY A 57 9.55 -2.63 13.33
C GLY A 57 10.23 -2.56 11.96
N LEU A 58 11.36 -3.27 11.85
CA LEU A 58 12.00 -3.49 10.56
C LEU A 58 11.33 -4.68 9.83
N PRO A 59 11.20 -4.64 8.49
CA PRO A 59 11.60 -3.53 7.62
C PRO A 59 10.61 -2.35 7.67
N LEU A 60 11.11 -1.15 7.38
CA LEU A 60 10.31 0.08 7.26
C LEU A 60 9.33 -0.02 6.08
N TYR A 61 8.35 0.90 6.04
CA TYR A 61 7.43 1.01 4.92
C TYR A 61 8.17 1.14 3.59
N PRO A 62 7.91 0.26 2.61
CA PRO A 62 8.45 0.41 1.26
C PRO A 62 8.09 1.79 0.71
N THR A 63 9.07 2.51 0.17
CA THR A 63 8.86 3.83 -0.42
C THR A 63 8.16 3.76 -1.78
N VAL A 64 8.39 2.68 -2.52
CA VAL A 64 7.76 2.36 -3.80
C VAL A 64 7.43 0.87 -3.80
N ILE A 65 6.23 0.54 -4.27
CA ILE A 65 5.83 -0.83 -4.58
C ILE A 65 5.41 -0.81 -6.04
N GLU A 66 6.19 -1.45 -6.92
CA GLU A 66 5.92 -1.42 -8.35
C GLU A 66 4.73 -2.31 -8.71
N ASN A 67 4.15 -2.08 -9.89
CA ASN A 67 3.06 -2.91 -10.40
C ASN A 67 3.41 -4.40 -10.39
N GLY A 68 2.57 -5.21 -9.76
CA GLY A 68 2.75 -6.66 -9.64
C GLY A 68 3.65 -7.07 -8.46
N GLN A 69 4.18 -6.11 -7.70
CA GLN A 69 4.92 -6.36 -6.48
C GLN A 69 4.05 -6.29 -5.23
N SER A 70 4.50 -6.99 -4.20
CA SER A 70 3.91 -6.95 -2.87
C SER A 70 4.86 -6.23 -1.91
N GLY A 71 4.35 -5.25 -1.16
CA GLY A 71 5.11 -4.59 -0.09
C GLY A 71 4.81 -5.21 1.28
N GLY A 72 5.84 -5.39 2.12
CA GLY A 72 5.70 -5.91 3.48
C GLY A 72 6.43 -5.03 4.50
N TYR A 73 5.81 -4.83 5.66
CA TYR A 73 6.37 -4.13 6.82
C TYR A 73 5.80 -4.73 8.11
N LEU A 74 6.44 -4.43 9.24
CA LEU A 74 6.04 -4.93 10.54
C LEU A 74 5.73 -3.77 11.49
N HIS A 75 4.52 -3.73 12.04
CA HIS A 75 4.16 -2.79 13.10
C HIS A 75 3.90 -3.55 14.41
N VAL A 76 4.66 -3.23 15.45
CA VAL A 76 4.69 -3.96 16.73
C VAL A 76 4.22 -3.09 17.88
N THR A 77 3.79 -3.70 18.97
CA THR A 77 3.66 -2.97 20.22
C THR A 77 5.05 -2.61 20.75
N LYS A 78 5.23 -1.38 21.24
CA LYS A 78 6.48 -0.93 21.86
C LYS A 78 6.95 -1.90 22.94
N SER A 79 8.16 -2.42 22.77
CA SER A 79 8.75 -3.39 23.70
C SER A 79 9.06 -2.77 25.06
N SER A 80 9.40 -1.48 25.09
CA SER A 80 9.81 -0.73 26.29
C SER A 80 8.67 -0.22 27.19
N VAL A 81 7.40 -0.45 26.82
CA VAL A 81 6.27 0.00 27.63
C VAL A 81 5.96 -1.05 28.69
N ILE A 82 6.20 -0.71 29.96
CA ILE A 82 5.62 -1.43 31.09
C ILE A 82 4.10 -1.27 31.00
N ILE A 83 3.40 -2.37 30.85
CA ILE A 83 1.95 -2.36 30.71
C ILE A 83 1.35 -2.45 32.09
N PRO A 84 0.56 -1.44 32.52
CA PRO A 84 -0.13 -1.51 33.78
C PRO A 84 -1.03 -2.76 33.85
N PRO A 85 -1.24 -3.34 35.05
CA PRO A 85 -2.20 -4.43 35.21
C PRO A 85 -3.56 -4.06 34.61
N GLY A 86 -4.14 -4.97 33.83
CA GLY A 86 -5.43 -4.76 33.15
C GLY A 86 -5.36 -3.97 31.84
N LYS A 87 -4.18 -3.55 31.37
CA LYS A 87 -4.01 -3.00 30.02
C LYS A 87 -3.51 -4.06 29.03
N VAL A 88 -3.83 -3.85 27.76
CA VAL A 88 -3.60 -4.79 26.66
C VAL A 88 -2.51 -4.23 25.73
N ARG A 89 -1.65 -5.09 25.16
CA ARG A 89 -0.72 -4.70 24.09
C ARG A 89 -1.53 -4.41 22.83
N VAL A 90 -1.30 -3.29 22.17
CA VAL A 90 -2.00 -2.95 20.92
C VAL A 90 -0.99 -2.54 19.86
N SER A 91 -1.26 -2.95 18.63
CA SER A 91 -0.62 -2.46 17.42
C SER A 91 -1.71 -1.80 16.57
N ALA A 92 -1.70 -0.47 16.48
CA ALA A 92 -2.68 0.31 15.75
C ALA A 92 -2.00 1.47 15.02
N GLY A 93 -2.17 1.48 13.70
CA GLY A 93 -1.54 2.45 12.82
C GLY A 93 -2.20 2.48 11.45
N ALA A 94 -1.74 3.38 10.60
CA ALA A 94 -2.16 3.49 9.22
C ALA A 94 -1.02 3.92 8.32
N VAL A 95 -1.06 3.49 7.06
CA VAL A 95 -0.18 3.92 6.00
C VAL A 95 -0.99 4.42 4.81
N VAL A 96 -0.49 5.44 4.14
CA VAL A 96 -1.07 5.98 2.91
C VAL A 96 -0.06 5.86 1.79
N TYR A 97 -0.51 5.27 0.70
CA TYR A 97 0.21 5.17 -0.56
C TYR A 97 -0.52 5.95 -1.64
N ARG A 98 0.21 6.62 -2.53
CA ARG A 98 -0.32 7.34 -3.69
C ARG A 98 -0.14 6.49 -4.94
N GLY A 99 -1.27 6.10 -5.53
CA GLY A 99 -1.33 5.60 -6.89
C GLY A 99 -1.53 6.75 -7.89
N VAL A 100 -1.85 6.40 -9.13
CA VAL A 100 -1.98 7.38 -10.23
C VAL A 100 -3.11 8.37 -9.99
N ASP A 101 -4.29 7.90 -9.56
CA ASP A 101 -5.49 8.74 -9.44
C ASP A 101 -6.11 8.74 -8.03
N CYS A 102 -5.53 7.97 -7.10
CA CYS A 102 -6.05 7.85 -5.74
C CYS A 102 -4.94 7.69 -4.70
N ASP A 103 -5.26 8.16 -3.50
CA ASP A 103 -4.56 7.77 -2.29
C ASP A 103 -5.24 6.52 -1.71
N VAL A 104 -4.44 5.52 -1.38
CA VAL A 104 -4.82 4.25 -0.77
C VAL A 104 -4.40 4.28 0.70
N LEU A 105 -5.38 4.25 1.59
CA LEU A 105 -5.18 4.14 3.03
C LEU A 105 -5.38 2.71 3.47
N LEU A 106 -4.37 2.14 4.14
CA LEU A 106 -4.47 0.91 4.89
C LEU A 106 -4.28 1.22 6.37
N ALA A 107 -5.30 0.98 7.19
CA ALA A 107 -5.25 1.14 8.64
C ALA A 107 -5.52 -0.20 9.34
N TRP A 108 -4.95 -0.39 10.52
CA TRP A 108 -5.12 -1.59 11.32
C TRP A 108 -5.32 -1.28 12.80
N ASN A 109 -5.96 -2.22 13.49
CA ASN A 109 -6.04 -2.28 14.94
C ASN A 109 -5.92 -3.75 15.36
N ASN A 110 -4.86 -4.07 16.09
CA ASN A 110 -4.51 -5.41 16.51
C ASN A 110 -4.22 -5.44 18.03
N PRO A 111 -5.26 -5.57 18.87
CA PRO A 111 -5.11 -5.79 20.30
C PRO A 111 -4.61 -7.22 20.58
N SER A 112 -3.80 -7.39 21.64
CA SER A 112 -3.27 -8.68 22.08
C SER A 112 -4.27 -9.52 22.85
N ASP A 113 -5.29 -8.88 23.42
CA ASP A 113 -6.43 -9.55 24.03
C ASP A 113 -7.25 -10.22 22.93
N SER A 114 -7.36 -11.55 23.00
CA SER A 114 -8.06 -12.37 22.02
C SER A 114 -9.58 -12.20 22.06
N SER A 115 -10.13 -11.63 23.14
CA SER A 115 -11.55 -11.30 23.23
C SER A 115 -11.92 -10.06 22.40
N LEU A 116 -10.94 -9.22 22.06
CA LEU A 116 -11.15 -8.02 21.26
C LEU A 116 -11.00 -8.32 19.76
N LYS A 117 -11.81 -7.65 18.94
CA LYS A 117 -11.75 -7.80 17.48
C LYS A 117 -10.48 -7.15 16.91
N LYS A 118 -9.82 -7.90 16.02
CA LYS A 118 -8.76 -7.39 15.15
C LYS A 118 -9.41 -6.80 13.90
N THR A 119 -8.94 -5.66 13.42
CA THR A 119 -9.57 -4.94 12.31
C THR A 119 -8.52 -4.38 11.36
N ALA A 120 -8.82 -4.44 10.07
CA ALA A 120 -8.12 -3.71 9.03
C ALA A 120 -9.13 -2.93 8.20
N VAL A 121 -8.75 -1.74 7.74
CA VAL A 121 -9.57 -0.86 6.90
C VAL A 121 -8.74 -0.47 5.69
N LEU A 122 -9.29 -0.72 4.50
CA LEU A 122 -8.76 -0.24 3.23
C LEU A 122 -9.70 0.84 2.70
N ARG A 123 -9.17 2.01 2.36
CA ARG A 123 -9.94 3.07 1.69
C ARG A 123 -9.17 3.64 0.51
N PHE A 124 -9.93 3.96 -0.53
CA PHE A 124 -9.46 4.68 -1.71
C PHE A 124 -10.08 6.07 -1.70
N LYS A 125 -9.26 7.11 -1.89
CA LYS A 125 -9.72 8.48 -2.02
C LYS A 125 -9.12 9.09 -3.28
N ASN A 126 -9.98 9.57 -4.18
CA ASN A 126 -9.51 10.21 -5.41
C ASN A 126 -8.69 11.44 -5.07
N VAL A 127 -7.58 11.61 -5.78
CA VAL A 127 -6.79 12.84 -5.73
C VAL A 127 -7.55 13.88 -6.56
N VAL A 128 -8.19 14.84 -5.89
CA VAL A 128 -8.80 15.97 -6.59
C VAL A 128 -7.70 16.98 -6.90
N THR A 129 -7.28 17.03 -8.16
CA THR A 129 -6.46 18.15 -8.65
C THR A 129 -7.38 19.36 -8.74
N LEU A 130 -7.22 20.31 -7.81
CA LEU A 130 -7.85 21.63 -7.97
C LEU A 130 -7.18 22.31 -9.16
N GLU A 131 -7.87 22.39 -10.30
CA GLU A 131 -7.45 23.30 -11.35
C GLU A 131 -7.54 24.72 -10.79
N ARG A 132 -6.38 25.35 -10.59
CA ARG A 132 -6.32 26.79 -10.37
C ARG A 132 -6.91 27.45 -11.61
N SER A 133 -8.15 27.93 -11.51
CA SER A 133 -8.69 28.89 -12.46
C SER A 133 -7.74 30.09 -12.50
N THR A 134 -6.94 30.16 -13.56
CA THR A 134 -6.25 31.38 -13.95
C THR A 134 -7.30 32.31 -14.53
N GLY A 135 -8.03 32.98 -13.64
CA GLY A 135 -8.90 34.10 -14.02
C GLY A 135 -8.05 35.16 -14.72
N LYS A 136 -8.32 35.35 -16.00
CA LYS A 136 -8.00 36.58 -16.73
C LYS A 136 -9.07 37.62 -16.45
#